data_AF-A0A7J0AEB0-F1
#
_entry.id   AF-A0A7J0AEB0-F1
#
_cell.length_a   1.000
_cell.length_b   1.000
_cell.length_c   1.000
_cell.angle_alpha   90.00
_cell.angle_beta   90.00
_cell.angle_gamma   90.00
#
_symmetry.space_group_name_H-M   'P 1'
#
loop_
_entity.id
_entity.type
_entity.pdbx_description
1 polymer ?
#
loop_
_entity_poly.entity_id
_entity_poly.type
_entity_poly.pdbx_seq_one_letter_code
_entity_poly.pdbx_strand_id
1 'polypeptide(L)'
;MNKSRHIVAIEIGSSKIKGAVGEVEPGGSLTVRAVEEEKQSPNYVRYGGVQNVKEVANVLNGIIMKLNNRISPAKVSAVYLGVGGRSLMAVQRQIDITLPEELEITHDMVDELLERAKSSLNPDREVVEVEPGEFVVDNMSITVPVGTVGRTMSAEVNVINCRAQMLRNLNLAVTEKLGLKINGYVVRQTALAEMVLTDDERLGVMLVDCGAETSTVSIYKGGVLRYLNTVPLGSRHITRDIMALHYSEERAEELKKAVGNANPHGNMQSGLRLEGIDDTEINNYVSARAGEIVVNVAEQISYAGLSAADLPSGIVVVGGGSMLAGFCDELGDFTNMTVRRGTLPSSVKQASGSKIRMADDVDVIALLYKLSKEATAPCVTVTAPKVETVQQNVSAADGRKGNDNGFDSDDDDIERIPGRNFLSKLWGKIKEGVTPPEFVDDDDEEEDD
;
A
#
# COMPACT_ATOMS: atom_id res chain seq x y z
N MET A 1 5.84 -23.83 18.97
CA MET A 1 6.13 -23.62 17.54
C MET A 1 5.43 -22.33 17.12
N ASN A 2 6.17 -21.32 16.65
CA ASN A 2 5.54 -20.10 16.10
C ASN A 2 4.69 -20.51 14.90
N LYS A 3 3.37 -20.26 14.97
CA LYS A 3 2.45 -20.54 13.86
C LYS A 3 2.68 -19.52 12.75
N SER A 4 2.51 -19.96 11.49
CA SER A 4 2.50 -19.06 10.35
C SER A 4 1.40 -18.01 10.51
N ARG A 5 1.71 -16.77 10.14
CA ARG A 5 0.82 -15.61 10.26
C ARG A 5 0.15 -15.36 8.92
N HIS A 6 -1.17 -15.14 8.94
CA HIS A 6 -1.90 -14.78 7.74
C HIS A 6 -2.17 -13.28 7.71
N ILE A 7 -1.80 -12.67 6.59
CA ILE A 7 -2.06 -11.26 6.26
C ILE A 7 -3.01 -11.17 5.10
N VAL A 8 -3.84 -10.12 5.11
CA VAL A 8 -4.75 -9.81 4.02
C VAL A 8 -4.51 -8.36 3.60
N ALA A 9 -4.19 -8.16 2.34
CA ALA A 9 -4.02 -6.84 1.74
C ALA A 9 -5.11 -6.57 0.71
N ILE A 10 -5.59 -5.34 0.65
CA ILE A 10 -6.56 -4.89 -0.36
C ILE A 10 -5.99 -3.68 -1.07
N GLU A 11 -6.06 -3.70 -2.39
CA GLU A 11 -5.70 -2.61 -3.27
C GLU A 11 -6.95 -2.10 -4.02
N ILE A 12 -7.28 -0.82 -3.83
CA ILE A 12 -8.48 -0.19 -4.41
C ILE A 12 -8.06 0.70 -5.57
N GLY A 13 -7.93 0.11 -6.75
CA GLY A 13 -7.52 0.81 -7.97
C GLY A 13 -8.70 1.34 -8.79
N SER A 14 -8.47 2.39 -9.58
CA SER A 14 -9.47 3.00 -10.47
C SER A 14 -10.01 2.09 -11.58
N SER A 15 -9.28 1.02 -11.94
CA SER A 15 -9.73 0.04 -12.94
C SER A 15 -10.39 -1.19 -12.31
N LYS A 16 -9.87 -1.64 -11.17
CA LYS A 16 -10.28 -2.86 -10.47
C LYS A 16 -9.82 -2.81 -9.03
N ILE A 17 -10.52 -3.56 -8.19
CA ILE A 17 -10.14 -3.78 -6.79
C ILE A 17 -9.58 -5.19 -6.68
N LYS A 18 -8.49 -5.34 -5.93
CA LYS A 18 -7.85 -6.62 -5.65
C LYS A 18 -7.75 -6.86 -4.16
N GLY A 19 -7.90 -8.11 -3.74
CA GLY A 19 -7.59 -8.56 -2.39
C GLY A 19 -6.71 -9.80 -2.46
N ALA A 20 -5.74 -9.90 -1.54
CA ALA A 20 -4.83 -11.03 -1.50
C ALA A 20 -4.61 -11.53 -0.07
N VAL A 21 -4.42 -12.84 0.08
CA VAL A 21 -4.01 -13.47 1.33
C VAL A 21 -2.58 -13.98 1.20
N GLY A 22 -1.73 -13.55 2.13
CA GLY A 22 -0.37 -14.05 2.31
C GLY A 22 -0.23 -14.87 3.58
N GLU A 23 0.57 -15.92 3.51
CA GLU A 23 1.05 -16.69 4.65
C GLU A 23 2.53 -16.35 4.87
N VAL A 24 2.85 -15.89 6.07
CA VAL A 24 4.20 -15.49 6.49
C VAL A 24 4.74 -16.55 7.44
N GLU A 25 5.77 -17.23 7.01
CA GLU A 25 6.48 -18.23 7.82
C GLU A 25 7.29 -17.56 8.94
N PRO A 26 7.62 -18.25 10.04
CA PRO A 26 8.46 -17.70 11.12
C PRO A 26 9.83 -17.18 10.64
N GLY A 27 10.32 -17.66 9.49
CA GLY A 27 11.55 -17.18 8.85
C GLY A 27 11.36 -15.99 7.90
N GLY A 28 10.19 -15.36 7.86
CA GLY A 28 9.90 -14.16 7.06
C GLY A 28 9.57 -14.42 5.58
N SER A 29 9.61 -15.67 5.12
CA SER A 29 9.22 -16.01 3.74
C SER A 29 7.72 -15.78 3.54
N LEU A 30 7.37 -15.04 2.48
CA LEU A 30 5.98 -14.82 2.06
C LEU A 30 5.56 -15.87 1.04
N THR A 31 4.44 -16.54 1.32
CA THR A 31 3.70 -17.38 0.37
C THR A 31 2.34 -16.77 0.07
N VAL A 32 2.10 -16.39 -1.18
CA VAL A 32 0.79 -15.88 -1.63
C VAL A 32 -0.18 -17.05 -1.79
N ARG A 33 -1.24 -17.06 -0.99
CA ARG A 33 -2.24 -18.14 -0.92
C ARG A 33 -3.38 -17.94 -1.91
N ALA A 34 -3.86 -16.70 -2.02
CA ALA A 34 -4.97 -16.34 -2.88
C ALA A 34 -4.85 -14.88 -3.31
N VAL A 35 -5.30 -14.60 -4.53
CA VAL A 35 -5.55 -13.26 -5.04
C VAL A 35 -6.91 -13.32 -5.72
N GLU A 36 -7.77 -12.36 -5.41
CA GLU A 36 -9.10 -12.21 -6.01
C GLU A 36 -9.25 -10.78 -6.50
N GLU A 37 -9.82 -10.60 -7.69
CA GLU A 37 -10.03 -9.29 -8.29
C GLU A 37 -11.46 -9.13 -8.81
N GLU A 38 -11.96 -7.91 -8.78
CA GLU A 38 -13.23 -7.52 -9.38
C GLU A 38 -13.10 -6.19 -10.12
N LYS A 39 -13.64 -6.15 -11.34
CA LYS A 39 -13.82 -4.90 -12.07
C LYS A 39 -14.89 -4.06 -11.38
N GLN A 40 -14.76 -2.75 -11.49
CA GLN A 40 -15.74 -1.79 -11.00
C GLN A 40 -16.34 -0.99 -12.16
N SER A 41 -17.49 -0.35 -11.93
CA SER A 41 -18.01 0.62 -12.87
C SER A 41 -17.09 1.84 -12.94
N PRO A 42 -16.98 2.48 -14.12
CA PRO A 42 -16.40 3.82 -14.23
C PRO A 42 -17.00 4.75 -13.17
N ASN A 43 -16.14 5.44 -12.41
CA ASN A 43 -16.48 6.43 -11.37
C ASN A 43 -16.65 5.94 -9.93
N TYR A 44 -16.60 4.64 -9.60
CA TYR A 44 -16.63 4.28 -8.17
C TYR A 44 -15.33 4.70 -7.47
N VAL A 45 -14.19 4.55 -8.16
CA VAL A 45 -12.88 5.06 -7.76
C VAL A 45 -12.28 5.86 -8.90
N ARG A 46 -11.88 7.10 -8.63
CA ARG A 46 -11.25 8.01 -9.61
C ARG A 46 -9.93 8.52 -9.08
N TYR A 47 -8.89 8.42 -9.90
CA TYR A 47 -7.51 8.77 -9.58
C TYR A 47 -7.02 8.18 -8.24
N GLY A 48 -7.41 6.93 -7.95
CA GLY A 48 -7.14 6.22 -6.69
C GLY A 48 -7.98 6.65 -5.48
N GLY A 49 -8.87 7.66 -5.61
CA GLY A 49 -9.79 8.08 -4.56
C GLY A 49 -11.18 7.48 -4.71
N VAL A 50 -11.70 6.87 -3.64
CA VAL A 50 -13.09 6.36 -3.58
C VAL A 50 -14.07 7.53 -3.69
N GLN A 51 -14.92 7.49 -4.73
CA GLN A 51 -16.00 8.47 -4.96
C GLN A 51 -17.36 7.95 -4.50
N ASN A 52 -17.60 6.64 -4.64
CA ASN A 52 -18.83 5.99 -4.19
C ASN A 52 -18.52 4.89 -3.18
N VAL A 53 -18.60 5.24 -1.89
CA VAL A 53 -18.30 4.35 -0.76
C VAL A 53 -19.17 3.10 -0.77
N LYS A 54 -20.47 3.25 -1.07
CA LYS A 54 -21.43 2.13 -1.06
C LYS A 54 -21.07 1.08 -2.11
N GLU A 55 -20.82 1.52 -3.34
CA GLU A 55 -20.53 0.60 -4.44
C GLU A 55 -19.14 -0.02 -4.31
N VAL A 56 -18.16 0.71 -3.81
CA VAL A 56 -16.85 0.14 -3.46
C VAL A 56 -16.99 -0.93 -2.38
N ALA A 57 -17.80 -0.70 -1.33
CA ALA A 57 -18.07 -1.70 -0.30
C ALA A 57 -18.73 -2.97 -0.88
N ASN A 58 -19.66 -2.83 -1.84
CA ASN A 58 -20.29 -3.97 -2.51
C ASN A 58 -19.26 -4.83 -3.27
N VAL A 59 -18.37 -4.20 -4.03
CA VAL A 59 -17.28 -4.90 -4.76
C VAL A 59 -16.32 -5.57 -3.79
N LEU A 60 -15.93 -4.86 -2.71
CA LEU A 60 -15.07 -5.41 -1.66
C LEU A 60 -15.70 -6.63 -0.98
N ASN A 61 -17.00 -6.61 -0.71
CA ASN A 61 -17.70 -7.76 -0.13
C ASN A 61 -17.58 -9.01 -1.02
N GLY A 62 -17.73 -8.85 -2.35
CA GLY A 62 -17.52 -9.93 -3.31
C GLY A 62 -16.11 -10.53 -3.25
N ILE A 63 -15.10 -9.67 -3.21
CA ILE A 63 -13.69 -10.07 -3.05
C ILE A 63 -13.48 -10.82 -1.73
N ILE A 64 -13.99 -10.29 -0.62
CA ILE A 64 -13.86 -10.92 0.71
C ILE A 64 -14.54 -12.29 0.76
N MET A 65 -15.72 -12.44 0.15
CA MET A 65 -16.41 -13.72 0.03
C MET A 65 -15.56 -14.73 -0.76
N LYS A 66 -14.98 -14.32 -1.89
CA LYS A 66 -14.09 -15.18 -2.68
C LYS A 66 -12.86 -15.58 -1.88
N LEU A 67 -12.18 -14.63 -1.22
CA LEU A 67 -11.01 -14.93 -0.38
C LEU A 67 -11.35 -15.91 0.74
N ASN A 68 -12.47 -15.73 1.44
CA ASN A 68 -12.94 -16.64 2.49
C ASN A 68 -13.11 -18.08 1.97
N ASN A 69 -13.62 -18.26 0.74
CA ASN A 69 -13.72 -19.58 0.13
C ASN A 69 -12.36 -20.24 -0.12
N ARG A 70 -11.31 -19.45 -0.37
CA ARG A 70 -9.94 -19.95 -0.60
C ARG A 70 -9.20 -20.32 0.68
N ILE A 71 -9.61 -19.78 1.83
CA ILE A 71 -8.92 -19.95 3.11
C ILE A 71 -9.75 -20.70 4.17
N SER A 72 -10.91 -21.25 3.77
CA SER A 72 -11.78 -22.03 4.65
C SER A 72 -10.99 -23.14 5.38
N PRO A 73 -11.24 -23.38 6.69
CA PRO A 73 -12.33 -22.83 7.53
C PRO A 73 -12.01 -21.47 8.19
N ALA A 74 -10.88 -20.84 7.86
CA ALA A 74 -10.59 -19.48 8.31
C ALA A 74 -11.45 -18.45 7.58
N LYS A 75 -11.63 -17.28 8.20
CA LYS A 75 -12.30 -16.12 7.61
C LYS A 75 -11.48 -14.88 7.83
N VAL A 76 -11.51 -13.97 6.85
CA VAL A 76 -10.96 -12.62 6.95
C VAL A 76 -11.76 -11.84 7.99
N SER A 77 -11.07 -11.29 8.98
CA SER A 77 -11.64 -10.45 10.03
C SER A 77 -10.98 -9.06 10.11
N ALA A 78 -9.77 -8.94 9.55
CA ALA A 78 -9.06 -7.67 9.45
C ALA A 78 -8.24 -7.61 8.16
N VAL A 79 -7.95 -6.40 7.69
CA VAL A 79 -7.23 -6.16 6.43
C VAL A 79 -6.24 -5.01 6.58
N TYR A 80 -5.23 -5.00 5.73
CA TYR A 80 -4.40 -3.83 5.46
C TYR A 80 -4.81 -3.24 4.12
N LEU A 81 -4.81 -1.91 4.02
CA LEU A 81 -5.23 -1.21 2.81
C LEU A 81 -4.06 -0.51 2.14
N GLY A 82 -3.89 -0.75 0.85
CA GLY A 82 -3.00 0.03 0.00
C GLY A 82 -3.50 1.47 -0.14
N VAL A 83 -2.59 2.42 0.01
CA VAL A 83 -2.84 3.85 -0.15
C VAL A 83 -1.99 4.38 -1.30
N GLY A 84 -2.66 5.04 -2.24
CA GLY A 84 -2.06 5.62 -3.43
C GLY A 84 -2.95 6.72 -4.01
N GLY A 85 -2.85 6.95 -5.31
CA GLY A 85 -3.70 7.89 -6.02
C GLY A 85 -3.26 9.35 -5.92
N ARG A 86 -3.96 10.23 -6.66
CA ARG A 86 -3.53 11.60 -6.98
C ARG A 86 -3.17 12.45 -5.77
N SER A 87 -3.74 12.19 -4.60
CA SER A 87 -3.48 13.01 -3.42
C SER A 87 -2.19 12.65 -2.68
N LEU A 88 -1.60 11.49 -2.98
CA LEU A 88 -0.39 10.99 -2.34
C LEU A 88 0.84 11.75 -2.84
N MET A 89 1.61 12.30 -1.90
CA MET A 89 2.89 12.96 -2.14
C MET A 89 3.79 12.86 -0.90
N ALA A 90 5.09 13.04 -1.07
CA ALA A 90 6.01 13.28 0.02
C ALA A 90 6.30 14.78 0.17
N VAL A 91 6.45 15.23 1.42
CA VAL A 91 7.03 16.54 1.75
C VAL A 91 8.27 16.28 2.57
N GLN A 92 9.41 16.77 2.09
CA GLN A 92 10.67 16.67 2.80
C GLN A 92 10.66 17.63 4.00
N ARG A 93 11.20 17.17 5.13
CA ARG A 93 11.37 17.98 6.34
C ARG A 93 12.69 17.69 6.98
N GLN A 94 13.27 18.71 7.58
CA GLN A 94 14.37 18.55 8.52
C GLN A 94 13.80 18.66 9.94
N ILE A 95 14.19 17.72 10.77
CA ILE A 95 13.79 17.63 12.17
C ILE A 95 15.03 17.45 13.03
N ASP A 96 15.05 18.04 14.20
CA ASP A 96 16.17 17.93 15.12
C ASP A 96 15.70 17.83 16.58
N ILE A 97 16.54 17.16 17.37
CA ILE A 97 16.43 17.10 18.82
C ILE A 97 17.81 17.43 19.42
N THR A 98 17.78 18.12 20.56
CA THR A 98 18.96 18.32 21.40
C THR A 98 18.75 17.56 22.71
N LEU A 99 19.67 16.67 23.02
CA LEU A 99 19.67 15.88 24.25
C LEU A 99 20.23 16.71 25.42
N PRO A 100 19.83 16.42 26.66
CA PRO A 100 20.27 17.18 27.83
C PRO A 100 21.79 17.10 28.02
N GLU A 101 22.39 15.96 27.69
CA GLU A 101 23.81 15.65 27.73
C GLU A 101 24.20 14.74 26.55
N GLU A 102 25.48 14.40 26.42
CA GLU A 102 25.91 13.39 25.45
C GLU A 102 25.38 12.01 25.89
N LEU A 103 24.53 11.41 25.06
CA LEU A 103 23.88 10.13 25.34
C LEU A 103 24.03 9.20 24.15
N GLU A 104 23.98 7.90 24.43
CA GLU A 104 23.77 6.90 23.38
C GLU A 104 22.36 7.07 22.81
N ILE A 105 22.28 7.22 21.49
CA ILE A 105 21.03 7.33 20.76
C ILE A 105 20.31 5.98 20.81
N THR A 106 19.10 5.99 21.36
CA THR A 106 18.25 4.79 21.46
C THR A 106 17.19 4.76 20.37
N HIS A 107 16.55 3.60 20.18
CA HIS A 107 15.38 3.49 19.30
C HIS A 107 14.26 4.46 19.69
N ASP A 108 13.96 4.58 20.98
CA ASP A 108 12.90 5.48 21.48
C ASP A 108 13.19 6.95 21.12
N MET A 109 14.47 7.36 21.13
CA MET A 109 14.86 8.72 20.72
C MET A 109 14.69 8.95 19.21
N VAL A 110 15.01 7.95 18.39
CA VAL A 110 14.77 8.02 16.94
C VAL A 110 13.27 8.07 16.66
N ASP A 111 12.48 7.26 17.35
CA ASP A 111 11.02 7.26 17.22
C ASP A 111 10.42 8.61 17.64
N GLU A 112 10.88 9.19 18.76
CA GLU A 112 10.46 10.53 19.18
C GLU A 112 10.81 11.59 18.13
N LEU A 113 12.03 11.55 17.59
CA LEU A 113 12.46 12.44 16.52
C LEU A 113 11.50 12.33 15.32
N LEU A 114 11.29 11.13 14.79
CA LEU A 114 10.41 10.90 13.63
C LEU A 114 8.94 11.27 13.90
N GLU A 115 8.45 11.13 15.13
CA GLU A 115 7.09 11.54 15.50
C GLU A 115 6.92 13.07 15.38
N ARG A 116 7.96 13.85 15.70
CA ARG A 116 7.91 15.32 15.51
C ARG A 116 7.67 15.71 14.05
N ALA A 117 8.09 14.89 13.08
CA ALA A 117 7.85 15.15 11.66
C ALA A 117 6.36 15.16 11.29
N LYS A 118 5.51 14.49 12.08
CA LYS A 118 4.07 14.35 11.80
C LYS A 118 3.26 15.58 12.18
N SER A 119 3.77 16.39 13.11
CA SER A 119 3.03 17.43 13.85
C SER A 119 2.61 18.69 13.07
N SER A 120 2.91 18.79 11.78
CA SER A 120 2.93 20.09 11.08
C SER A 120 2.40 20.06 9.64
N LEU A 121 1.50 19.13 9.32
CA LEU A 121 0.77 19.16 8.05
C LEU A 121 -0.43 20.11 8.08
N ASN A 122 -0.85 20.55 6.89
CA ASN A 122 -2.12 21.22 6.69
C ASN A 122 -3.27 20.35 7.25
N PRO A 123 -4.26 20.93 7.98
CA PRO A 123 -5.40 20.18 8.54
C PRO A 123 -6.15 19.27 7.56
N ASP A 124 -6.13 19.58 6.26
CA ASP A 124 -6.77 18.77 5.22
C ASP A 124 -5.99 17.50 4.82
N ARG A 125 -4.82 17.28 5.44
CA ARG A 125 -3.92 16.19 5.10
C ARG A 125 -3.60 15.31 6.29
N GLU A 126 -3.50 14.02 6.00
CA GLU A 126 -3.12 12.98 6.96
C GLU A 126 -1.76 12.41 6.58
N VAL A 127 -0.89 12.23 7.59
CA VAL A 127 0.36 11.47 7.43
C VAL A 127 -0.01 10.00 7.27
N VAL A 128 0.55 9.36 6.25
CA VAL A 128 0.41 7.91 6.05
C VAL A 128 1.68 7.19 6.51
N GLU A 129 2.84 7.73 6.16
CA GLU A 129 4.14 7.13 6.43
C GLU A 129 5.21 8.23 6.55
N VAL A 130 6.22 8.01 7.41
CA VAL A 130 7.40 8.88 7.51
C VAL A 130 8.61 8.02 7.14
N GLU A 131 9.20 8.31 5.99
CA GLU A 131 10.39 7.61 5.51
C GLU A 131 11.65 8.37 5.97
N PRO A 132 12.50 7.77 6.82
CA PRO A 132 13.74 8.41 7.24
C PRO A 132 14.71 8.53 6.07
N GLY A 133 15.36 9.69 5.97
CA GLY A 133 16.46 9.93 5.05
C GLY A 133 17.79 9.83 5.80
N GLU A 134 18.62 10.86 5.64
CA GLU A 134 19.94 10.93 6.25
C GLU A 134 19.86 11.44 7.68
N PHE A 135 20.49 10.73 8.62
CA PHE A 135 20.65 11.18 10.00
C PHE A 135 21.98 11.92 10.17
N VAL A 136 21.97 12.92 11.03
CA VAL A 136 23.17 13.67 11.42
C VAL A 136 23.25 13.71 12.94
N VAL A 137 24.37 13.25 13.49
CA VAL A 137 24.68 13.28 14.93
C VAL A 137 25.91 14.15 15.14
N ASP A 138 25.78 15.23 15.91
CA ASP A 138 26.86 16.21 16.15
C ASP A 138 27.63 16.63 14.89
N ASN A 139 26.88 16.96 13.84
CA ASN A 139 27.37 17.38 12.51
C ASN A 139 28.05 16.29 11.67
N MET A 140 27.97 15.02 12.07
CA MET A 140 28.43 13.88 11.28
C MET A 140 27.25 13.13 10.68
N SER A 141 27.31 12.82 9.39
CA SER A 141 26.32 11.97 8.72
C SER A 141 26.44 10.52 9.20
N ILE A 142 25.33 9.93 9.61
CA ILE A 142 25.24 8.60 10.19
C ILE A 142 24.13 7.81 9.49
N THR A 143 24.44 6.62 8.98
CA THR A 143 23.44 5.75 8.34
C THR A 143 22.54 5.05 9.36
N VAL A 144 23.12 4.59 10.48
CA VAL A 144 22.40 3.89 11.55
C VAL A 144 22.63 4.66 12.85
N PRO A 145 21.70 5.55 13.25
CA PRO A 145 21.93 6.46 14.38
C PRO A 145 21.92 5.74 15.73
N VAL A 146 21.16 4.65 15.87
CA VAL A 146 21.05 3.89 17.12
C VAL A 146 22.41 3.31 17.53
N GLY A 147 22.80 3.52 18.79
CA GLY A 147 24.09 3.11 19.34
C GLY A 147 25.22 4.13 19.12
N THR A 148 24.97 5.20 18.37
CA THR A 148 25.91 6.34 18.27
C THR A 148 25.75 7.22 19.50
N VAL A 149 26.84 7.81 20.00
CA VAL A 149 26.82 8.77 21.11
C VAL A 149 26.86 10.18 20.56
N GLY A 150 26.00 11.06 21.06
CA GLY A 150 26.04 12.47 20.72
C GLY A 150 25.09 13.33 21.55
N ARG A 151 25.17 14.64 21.36
CA ARG A 151 24.30 15.62 22.03
C ARG A 151 23.16 16.10 21.14
N THR A 152 23.37 16.16 19.84
CA THR A 152 22.39 16.59 18.85
C THR A 152 22.12 15.49 17.85
N MET A 153 20.85 15.28 17.49
CA MET A 153 20.45 14.36 16.44
C MET A 153 19.45 15.08 15.54
N SER A 154 19.68 15.04 14.24
CA SER A 154 18.74 15.52 13.23
C SER A 154 18.55 14.50 12.13
N ALA A 155 17.44 14.62 11.42
CA ALA A 155 17.14 13.80 10.26
C ALA A 155 16.47 14.63 9.18
N GLU A 156 16.86 14.38 7.93
CA GLU A 156 16.02 14.72 6.79
C GLU A 156 15.03 13.57 6.57
N VAL A 157 13.74 13.85 6.53
CA VAL A 157 12.68 12.83 6.41
C VAL A 157 11.71 13.18 5.30
N ASN A 158 11.13 12.16 4.68
CA ASN A 158 10.04 12.30 3.73
C ASN A 158 8.72 11.95 4.40
N VAL A 159 7.90 12.98 4.66
CA VAL A 159 6.56 12.80 5.24
C VAL A 159 5.58 12.53 4.10
N ILE A 160 5.25 11.25 3.92
CA ILE A 160 4.28 10.81 2.92
C ILE A 160 2.88 11.03 3.47
N ASN A 161 2.10 11.80 2.72
CA ASN A 161 0.79 12.27 3.15
C ASN A 161 -0.23 12.25 2.02
N CYS A 162 -1.50 12.33 2.39
CA CYS A 162 -2.61 12.35 1.46
C CYS A 162 -3.76 13.21 2.00
N ARG A 163 -4.81 13.44 1.20
CA ARG A 163 -6.00 14.15 1.71
C ARG A 163 -6.74 13.29 2.73
N ALA A 164 -7.13 13.89 3.86
CA ALA A 164 -7.82 13.20 4.95
C ALA A 164 -9.11 12.48 4.48
N GLN A 165 -9.85 13.09 3.53
CA GLN A 165 -11.05 12.51 2.94
C GLN A 165 -10.81 11.12 2.33
N MET A 166 -9.62 10.86 1.79
CA MET A 166 -9.29 9.59 1.17
C MET A 166 -9.30 8.47 2.20
N LEU A 167 -8.61 8.65 3.34
CA LEU A 167 -8.59 7.66 4.43
C LEU A 167 -9.97 7.50 5.07
N ARG A 168 -10.71 8.59 5.23
CA ARG A 168 -12.11 8.53 5.71
C ARG A 168 -12.97 7.65 4.82
N ASN A 169 -12.94 7.84 3.50
CA ASN A 169 -13.76 7.04 2.58
C ASN A 169 -13.38 5.56 2.59
N LEU A 170 -12.10 5.23 2.77
CA LEU A 170 -11.63 3.85 2.94
C LEU A 170 -12.17 3.24 4.24
N ASN A 171 -12.12 3.99 5.34
CA ASN A 171 -12.65 3.55 6.63
C ASN A 171 -14.16 3.28 6.56
N LEU A 172 -14.93 4.20 5.98
CA LEU A 172 -16.36 4.02 5.77
C LEU A 172 -16.65 2.74 4.95
N ALA A 173 -15.92 2.52 3.86
CA ALA A 173 -16.15 1.38 2.97
C ALA A 173 -15.82 0.02 3.61
N VAL A 174 -14.80 -0.05 4.47
CA VAL A 174 -14.29 -1.32 5.01
C VAL A 174 -14.80 -1.59 6.42
N THR A 175 -14.74 -0.60 7.31
CA THR A 175 -15.14 -0.79 8.71
C THR A 175 -16.63 -0.63 8.90
N GLU A 176 -17.21 0.49 8.48
CA GLU A 176 -18.64 0.73 8.73
C GLU A 176 -19.56 -0.12 7.87
N LYS A 177 -19.23 -0.32 6.59
CA LYS A 177 -20.08 -1.10 5.67
C LYS A 177 -19.87 -2.61 5.74
N LEU A 178 -18.63 -3.09 5.98
CA LEU A 178 -18.31 -4.53 5.98
C LEU A 178 -18.04 -5.11 7.36
N GLY A 179 -17.90 -4.27 8.40
CA GLY A 179 -17.55 -4.73 9.74
C GLY A 179 -16.13 -5.29 9.86
N LEU A 180 -15.25 -4.99 8.91
CA LEU A 180 -13.85 -5.43 8.94
C LEU A 180 -12.96 -4.42 9.67
N LYS A 181 -12.02 -4.93 10.46
CA LYS A 181 -11.00 -4.09 11.08
C LYS A 181 -9.93 -3.71 10.05
N ILE A 182 -9.56 -2.43 9.98
CA ILE A 182 -8.35 -2.00 9.29
C ILE A 182 -7.20 -2.09 10.29
N ASN A 183 -6.23 -2.98 10.03
CA ASN A 183 -5.03 -3.10 10.88
C ASN A 183 -3.99 -2.01 10.57
N GLY A 184 -4.00 -1.46 9.36
CA GLY A 184 -3.10 -0.38 8.97
C GLY A 184 -3.25 0.00 7.50
N TYR A 185 -2.65 1.13 7.15
CA TYR A 185 -2.51 1.61 5.78
C TYR A 185 -1.07 1.39 5.32
N VAL A 186 -0.89 1.06 4.03
CA VAL A 186 0.43 0.80 3.44
C VAL A 186 0.57 1.69 2.21
N VAL A 187 1.60 2.52 2.14
CA VAL A 187 1.84 3.31 0.94
C VAL A 187 2.25 2.37 -0.19
N ARG A 188 1.44 2.33 -1.25
CA ARG A 188 1.63 1.41 -2.38
C ARG A 188 3.00 1.60 -3.04
N GLN A 189 3.42 2.85 -3.23
CA GLN A 189 4.67 3.17 -3.92
C GLN A 189 5.91 2.73 -3.13
N THR A 190 5.91 2.83 -1.79
CA THR A 190 7.01 2.36 -0.94
C THR A 190 7.04 0.84 -0.90
N ALA A 191 5.87 0.20 -0.82
CA ALA A 191 5.75 -1.26 -0.93
C ALA A 191 6.28 -1.81 -2.26
N LEU A 192 5.98 -1.14 -3.38
CA LEU A 192 6.53 -1.49 -4.70
C LEU A 192 8.05 -1.35 -4.71
N ALA A 193 8.57 -0.23 -4.21
CA ALA A 193 10.02 0.03 -4.16
C ALA A 193 10.77 -1.00 -3.31
N GLU A 194 10.20 -1.45 -2.19
CA GLU A 194 10.79 -2.52 -1.39
C GLU A 194 10.85 -3.86 -2.11
N MET A 195 9.90 -4.12 -3.00
CA MET A 195 9.79 -5.42 -3.66
C MET A 195 10.63 -5.49 -4.93
N VAL A 196 10.71 -4.40 -5.72
CA VAL A 196 11.28 -4.44 -7.08
C VAL A 196 12.63 -3.75 -7.25
N LEU A 197 13.06 -2.97 -6.25
CA LEU A 197 14.37 -2.31 -6.27
C LEU A 197 15.36 -3.09 -5.39
N THR A 198 16.59 -3.19 -5.87
CA THR A 198 17.73 -3.66 -5.09
C THR A 198 18.38 -2.50 -4.31
N ASP A 199 19.19 -2.82 -3.30
CA ASP A 199 19.91 -1.81 -2.52
C ASP A 199 20.89 -1.01 -3.40
N ASP A 200 21.53 -1.64 -4.38
CA ASP A 200 22.42 -0.98 -5.34
C ASP A 200 21.66 0.01 -6.22
N GLU A 201 20.46 -0.34 -6.67
CA GLU A 201 19.63 0.58 -7.47
C GLU A 201 19.18 1.79 -6.67
N ARG A 202 18.90 1.62 -5.37
CA ARG A 202 18.50 2.72 -4.49
C ARG A 202 19.59 3.79 -4.33
N LEU A 203 20.83 3.53 -4.76
CA LEU A 203 21.88 4.55 -4.82
C LEU A 203 21.55 5.67 -5.83
N GLY A 204 20.72 5.38 -6.84
CA GLY A 204 20.22 6.39 -7.78
C GLY A 204 19.30 5.78 -8.84
N VAL A 205 17.99 5.76 -8.57
CA VAL A 205 16.95 5.19 -9.45
C VAL A 205 15.63 5.95 -9.34
N MET A 206 14.91 6.02 -10.45
CA MET A 206 13.50 6.42 -10.48
C MET A 206 12.61 5.19 -10.62
N LEU A 207 11.64 5.03 -9.72
CA LEU A 207 10.58 4.02 -9.82
C LEU A 207 9.28 4.68 -10.29
N VAL A 208 8.66 4.09 -11.32
CA VAL A 208 7.39 4.56 -11.90
C VAL A 208 6.34 3.47 -11.83
N ASP A 209 5.23 3.74 -11.14
CA ASP A 209 4.02 2.90 -11.18
C ASP A 209 2.99 3.52 -12.13
N CYS A 210 2.91 3.02 -13.35
CA CYS A 210 1.93 3.47 -14.34
C CYS A 210 0.63 2.68 -14.21
N GLY A 211 -0.35 3.28 -13.55
CA GLY A 211 -1.69 2.74 -13.38
C GLY A 211 -2.68 3.17 -14.46
N ALA A 212 -3.97 2.94 -14.18
CA ALA A 212 -5.05 3.28 -15.10
C ALA A 212 -5.27 4.81 -15.17
N GLU A 213 -5.43 5.50 -14.04
CA GLU A 213 -5.73 6.94 -14.04
C GLU A 213 -4.58 7.81 -13.51
N THR A 214 -3.56 7.18 -12.93
CA THR A 214 -2.43 7.88 -12.30
C THR A 214 -1.12 7.17 -12.61
N SER A 215 -0.03 7.93 -12.61
CA SER A 215 1.33 7.43 -12.64
C SER A 215 2.06 7.98 -11.43
N THR A 216 2.55 7.11 -10.55
CA THR A 216 3.23 7.50 -9.33
C THR A 216 4.73 7.37 -9.53
N VAL A 217 5.47 8.41 -9.18
CA VAL A 217 6.94 8.45 -9.25
C VAL A 217 7.49 8.47 -7.84
N SER A 218 8.51 7.65 -7.60
CA SER A 218 9.42 7.80 -6.46
C SER A 218 10.87 7.79 -6.94
N ILE A 219 11.72 8.63 -6.35
CA ILE A 219 13.14 8.71 -6.70
C ILE A 219 13.95 8.43 -5.44
N TYR A 220 14.89 7.50 -5.57
CA TYR A 220 15.82 7.10 -4.51
C TYR A 220 17.24 7.50 -4.90
N LYS A 221 17.99 8.07 -3.96
CA LYS A 221 19.39 8.43 -4.14
C LYS A 221 20.13 8.33 -2.82
N GLY A 222 21.28 7.65 -2.84
CA GLY A 222 22.05 7.35 -1.64
C GLY A 222 21.33 6.37 -0.69
N GLY A 223 20.52 5.46 -1.23
CA GLY A 223 19.83 4.43 -0.45
C GLY A 223 18.47 4.85 0.14
N VAL A 224 18.15 6.14 0.13
CA VAL A 224 16.95 6.71 0.76
C VAL A 224 16.00 7.34 -0.26
N LEU A 225 14.72 7.43 0.11
CA LEU A 225 13.71 8.15 -0.68
C LEU A 225 14.05 9.65 -0.68
N ARG A 226 14.05 10.28 -1.86
CA ARG A 226 14.26 11.74 -2.02
C ARG A 226 13.05 12.47 -2.57
N TYR A 227 12.20 11.77 -3.32
CA TYR A 227 11.03 12.36 -3.95
C TYR A 227 9.93 11.33 -4.11
N LEU A 228 8.68 11.73 -3.89
CA LEU A 228 7.49 10.94 -4.21
C LEU A 228 6.35 11.86 -4.61
N ASN A 229 5.79 11.64 -5.80
CA ASN A 229 4.64 12.39 -6.28
C ASN A 229 3.76 11.54 -7.22
N THR A 230 2.48 11.91 -7.34
CA THR A 230 1.53 11.23 -8.22
C THR A 230 1.03 12.15 -9.32
N VAL A 231 1.32 11.80 -10.56
CA VAL A 231 0.81 12.47 -11.75
C VAL A 231 -0.59 11.93 -12.09
N PRO A 232 -1.63 12.77 -12.28
CA PRO A 232 -2.98 12.32 -12.62
C PRO A 232 -3.13 11.94 -14.11
N LEU A 233 -2.14 11.23 -14.65
CA LEU A 233 -2.10 10.71 -16.00
C LEU A 233 -1.73 9.23 -15.96
N GLY A 234 -2.40 8.42 -16.77
CA GLY A 234 -2.28 6.96 -16.74
C GLY A 234 -2.94 6.33 -17.95
N SER A 235 -2.83 5.00 -18.09
CA SER A 235 -3.16 4.30 -19.34
C SER A 235 -4.63 4.32 -19.77
N ARG A 236 -5.55 4.71 -18.89
CA ARG A 236 -6.97 4.91 -19.21
C ARG A 236 -7.19 6.18 -20.03
N HIS A 237 -6.31 7.18 -19.91
CA HIS A 237 -6.38 8.37 -20.77
C HIS A 237 -6.16 7.98 -22.23
N ILE A 238 -5.26 7.03 -22.50
CA ILE A 238 -5.08 6.44 -23.83
C ILE A 238 -6.38 5.79 -24.32
N THR A 239 -7.02 4.97 -23.46
CA THR A 239 -8.31 4.35 -23.77
C THR A 239 -9.38 5.38 -24.11
N ARG A 240 -9.45 6.48 -23.35
CA ARG A 240 -10.41 7.56 -23.57
C ARG A 240 -10.16 8.33 -24.86
N ASP A 241 -8.91 8.48 -25.26
CA ASP A 241 -8.56 9.12 -26.53
C ASP A 241 -8.99 8.24 -27.72
N ILE A 242 -8.78 6.92 -27.64
CA ILE A 242 -9.25 5.96 -28.67
C ILE A 242 -10.78 6.01 -28.83
N MET A 243 -11.54 6.37 -27.79
CA MET A 243 -13.01 6.53 -27.90
C MET A 243 -13.42 7.64 -28.87
N ALA A 244 -12.52 8.54 -29.27
CA ALA A 244 -12.76 9.51 -30.34
C ALA A 244 -13.10 8.82 -31.68
N LEU A 245 -12.69 7.56 -31.85
CA LEU A 245 -13.05 6.68 -32.97
C LEU A 245 -14.44 6.03 -32.83
N HIS A 246 -15.28 6.55 -31.93
CA HIS A 246 -16.64 6.08 -31.67
C HIS A 246 -16.74 4.65 -31.11
N TYR A 247 -15.67 4.12 -30.52
CA TYR A 247 -15.71 2.87 -29.77
C TYR A 247 -16.24 3.07 -28.34
N SER A 248 -16.89 2.04 -27.79
CA SER A 248 -17.15 1.98 -26.34
C SER A 248 -15.83 1.94 -25.57
N GLU A 249 -15.82 2.37 -24.31
CA GLU A 249 -14.60 2.36 -23.48
C GLU A 249 -14.02 0.93 -23.34
N GLU A 250 -14.88 -0.08 -23.21
CA GLU A 250 -14.47 -1.48 -23.17
C GLU A 250 -13.79 -1.89 -24.48
N ARG A 251 -14.39 -1.55 -25.62
CA ARG A 251 -13.80 -1.87 -26.93
C ARG A 251 -12.50 -1.12 -27.17
N ALA A 252 -12.42 0.15 -26.78
CA ALA A 252 -11.19 0.93 -26.86
C ALA A 252 -10.06 0.31 -26.01
N GLU A 253 -10.37 -0.23 -24.82
CA GLU A 253 -9.40 -0.90 -23.96
C GLU A 253 -8.89 -2.21 -24.59
N GLU A 254 -9.79 -2.99 -25.20
CA GLU A 254 -9.42 -4.19 -25.96
C GLU A 254 -8.48 -3.84 -27.11
N LEU A 255 -8.82 -2.82 -27.90
CA LEU A 255 -8.01 -2.37 -29.04
C LEU A 255 -6.64 -1.88 -28.60
N LYS A 256 -6.58 -1.04 -27.56
CA LYS A 256 -5.31 -0.59 -26.97
C LYS A 256 -4.40 -1.75 -26.59
N LYS A 257 -4.96 -2.80 -25.97
CA LYS A 257 -4.19 -3.99 -25.58
C LYS A 257 -3.79 -4.86 -26.76
N ALA A 258 -4.62 -4.93 -27.80
CA ALA A 258 -4.41 -5.81 -28.94
C ALA A 258 -3.41 -5.25 -29.95
N VAL A 259 -3.47 -3.94 -30.25
CA VAL A 259 -2.69 -3.32 -31.34
C VAL A 259 -1.93 -2.05 -30.93
N GLY A 260 -2.15 -1.54 -29.71
CA GLY A 260 -1.55 -0.27 -29.27
C GLY A 260 -0.05 -0.37 -29.00
N ASN A 261 0.69 0.59 -29.55
CA ASN A 261 2.12 0.77 -29.38
C ASN A 261 2.42 2.25 -29.07
N ALA A 262 3.13 2.49 -27.98
CA ALA A 262 3.53 3.81 -27.54
C ALA A 262 4.68 4.41 -28.37
N ASN A 263 5.57 3.56 -28.92
CA ASN A 263 6.71 4.04 -29.69
C ASN A 263 6.39 3.95 -31.20
N PRO A 264 6.16 5.10 -31.88
CA PRO A 264 5.81 5.13 -33.29
C PRO A 264 6.99 4.77 -34.22
N HIS A 265 8.22 4.81 -33.70
CA HIS A 265 9.45 4.51 -34.42
C HIS A 265 9.97 3.09 -34.18
N GLY A 266 9.43 2.39 -33.17
CA GLY A 266 9.78 1.02 -32.85
C GLY A 266 9.28 0.04 -33.92
N ASN A 267 9.95 -1.12 -34.05
CA ASN A 267 9.46 -2.20 -34.89
C ASN A 267 8.06 -2.59 -34.44
N MET A 268 7.05 -2.31 -35.27
CA MET A 268 5.70 -2.82 -35.03
C MET A 268 5.78 -4.34 -34.94
N GLN A 269 5.62 -4.89 -33.74
CA GLN A 269 5.29 -6.31 -33.60
C GLN A 269 3.88 -6.49 -34.15
N SER A 270 3.79 -6.61 -35.47
CA SER A 270 2.55 -6.92 -36.18
C SER A 270 2.13 -8.35 -35.82
N GLY A 271 1.44 -8.51 -34.69
CA GLY A 271 0.91 -9.81 -34.26
C GLY A 271 -0.54 -10.03 -34.67
N LEU A 272 -1.35 -8.97 -34.64
CA LEU A 272 -2.79 -9.05 -34.85
C LEU A 272 -3.27 -7.88 -35.70
N ARG A 273 -3.30 -8.07 -37.02
CA ARG A 273 -4.18 -7.26 -37.87
C ARG A 273 -5.60 -7.72 -37.59
N LEU A 274 -6.34 -6.92 -36.83
CA LEU A 274 -7.78 -7.14 -36.66
C LEU A 274 -8.46 -6.75 -37.98
N GLU A 275 -9.11 -7.72 -38.62
CA GLU A 275 -9.80 -7.47 -39.90
C GLU A 275 -10.79 -6.30 -39.77
N GLY A 276 -10.69 -5.33 -40.67
CA GLY A 276 -11.56 -4.15 -40.71
C GLY A 276 -11.23 -3.05 -39.69
N ILE A 277 -10.08 -3.11 -39.02
CA ILE A 277 -9.63 -2.08 -38.08
C ILE A 277 -8.38 -1.40 -38.63
N ASP A 278 -8.42 -0.07 -38.72
CA ASP A 278 -7.23 0.74 -39.00
C ASP A 278 -6.40 0.87 -37.72
N ASP A 279 -5.35 0.06 -37.62
CA ASP A 279 -4.40 0.09 -36.51
C ASP A 279 -3.55 1.37 -36.51
N THR A 280 -3.43 2.06 -37.64
CA THR A 280 -2.68 3.32 -37.76
C THR A 280 -3.34 4.41 -36.93
N GLU A 281 -4.66 4.59 -37.09
CA GLU A 281 -5.39 5.65 -36.39
C GLU A 281 -5.40 5.41 -34.88
N ILE A 282 -5.59 4.16 -34.44
CA ILE A 282 -5.49 3.78 -33.03
C ILE A 282 -4.09 4.11 -32.49
N ASN A 283 -3.04 3.74 -33.22
CA ASN A 283 -1.67 3.98 -32.79
C ASN A 283 -1.28 5.46 -32.75
N ASN A 284 -1.91 6.32 -33.57
CA ASN A 284 -1.74 7.77 -33.46
C ASN A 284 -2.24 8.29 -32.10
N TYR A 285 -3.42 7.85 -31.64
CA TYR A 285 -3.92 8.21 -30.31
C TYR A 285 -3.06 7.59 -29.19
N VAL A 286 -2.62 6.33 -29.36
CA VAL A 286 -1.79 5.64 -28.36
C VAL A 286 -0.44 6.32 -28.18
N SER A 287 0.31 6.53 -29.26
CA SER A 287 1.64 7.16 -29.21
C SER A 287 1.58 8.60 -28.69
N ALA A 288 0.62 9.41 -29.16
CA ALA A 288 0.48 10.79 -28.69
C ALA A 288 0.25 10.87 -27.17
N ARG A 289 -0.71 10.08 -26.64
CA ARG A 289 -1.00 10.11 -25.20
C ARG A 289 0.07 9.42 -24.37
N ALA A 290 0.69 8.36 -24.88
CA ALA A 290 1.80 7.72 -24.20
C ALA A 290 3.01 8.66 -24.09
N GLY A 291 3.34 9.40 -25.16
CA GLY A 291 4.37 10.42 -25.15
C GLY A 291 4.11 11.52 -24.12
N GLU A 292 2.86 12.00 -24.00
CA GLU A 292 2.51 12.97 -22.95
C GLU A 292 2.69 12.42 -21.53
N ILE A 293 2.29 11.16 -21.29
CA ILE A 293 2.53 10.48 -20.01
C ILE A 293 4.04 10.41 -19.74
N VAL A 294 4.84 10.00 -20.73
CA VAL A 294 6.30 9.89 -20.63
C VAL A 294 6.92 11.24 -20.28
N VAL A 295 6.57 12.32 -20.97
CA VAL A 295 7.08 13.67 -20.70
C VAL A 295 6.77 14.10 -19.27
N ASN A 296 5.52 13.94 -18.82
CA ASN A 296 5.11 14.35 -17.47
C ASN A 296 5.77 13.51 -16.37
N VAL A 297 5.98 12.22 -16.61
CA VAL A 297 6.71 11.32 -15.71
C VAL A 297 8.18 11.71 -15.65
N ALA A 298 8.84 11.89 -16.80
CA ALA A 298 10.25 12.26 -16.89
C ALA A 298 10.55 13.62 -16.21
N GLU A 299 9.66 14.59 -16.36
CA GLU A 299 9.81 15.91 -15.72
C GLU A 299 9.82 15.84 -14.18
N GLN A 300 9.33 14.75 -13.58
CA GLN A 300 9.42 14.56 -12.13
C GLN A 300 10.88 14.49 -11.63
N ILE A 301 11.85 14.12 -12.47
CA ILE A 301 13.28 14.15 -12.13
C ILE A 301 13.72 15.60 -11.87
N SER A 302 13.33 16.51 -12.75
CA SER A 302 13.59 17.96 -12.66
C SER A 302 12.88 18.57 -11.45
N TYR A 303 11.61 18.23 -11.20
CA TYR A 303 10.89 18.68 -10.01
C TYR A 303 11.49 18.17 -8.68
N ALA A 304 12.21 17.05 -8.71
CA ALA A 304 12.98 16.56 -7.57
C ALA A 304 14.32 17.30 -7.39
N GLY A 305 14.67 18.25 -8.27
CA GLY A 305 15.94 18.94 -8.27
C GLY A 305 17.12 18.07 -8.71
N LEU A 306 16.85 17.01 -9.49
CA LEU A 306 17.83 16.02 -9.94
C LEU A 306 17.96 16.03 -11.46
N SER A 307 18.96 15.30 -11.95
CA SER A 307 19.20 15.04 -13.36
C SER A 307 19.32 13.53 -13.64
N ALA A 308 19.32 13.13 -14.91
CA ALA A 308 19.59 11.74 -15.30
C ALA A 308 20.95 11.24 -14.79
N ALA A 309 21.96 12.13 -14.67
CA ALA A 309 23.28 11.78 -14.16
C ALA A 309 23.26 11.39 -12.67
N ASP A 310 22.26 11.84 -11.92
CA ASP A 310 22.06 11.48 -10.51
C ASP A 310 21.43 10.09 -10.33
N LEU A 311 20.96 9.47 -11.42
CA LEU A 311 20.19 8.24 -11.43
C LEU A 311 20.89 7.16 -12.29
N PRO A 312 22.12 6.75 -11.92
CA PRO A 312 22.92 5.80 -12.70
C PRO A 312 22.27 4.44 -12.93
N SER A 313 21.31 4.04 -12.08
CA SER A 313 20.57 2.78 -12.23
C SER A 313 19.35 2.91 -13.15
N GLY A 314 19.09 4.10 -13.69
CA GLY A 314 18.04 4.31 -14.67
C GLY A 314 16.65 4.42 -14.07
N ILE A 315 15.67 3.85 -14.79
CA ILE A 315 14.26 3.87 -14.44
C ILE A 315 13.73 2.44 -14.32
N VAL A 316 13.03 2.15 -13.23
CA VAL A 316 12.29 0.91 -13.04
C VAL A 316 10.80 1.22 -13.19
N VAL A 317 10.10 0.46 -14.02
CA VAL A 317 8.66 0.64 -14.26
C VAL A 317 7.83 -0.55 -13.81
N VAL A 318 6.68 -0.27 -13.22
CA VAL A 318 5.67 -1.24 -12.80
C VAL A 318 4.27 -0.73 -13.18
N GLY A 319 3.25 -1.54 -12.91
CA GLY A 319 1.85 -1.17 -13.13
C GLY A 319 1.34 -1.57 -14.52
N GLY A 320 0.03 -1.79 -14.63
CA GLY A 320 -0.60 -2.31 -15.84
C GLY A 320 -0.46 -1.40 -17.07
N GLY A 321 -0.28 -0.09 -16.88
CA GLY A 321 -0.04 0.87 -17.96
C GLY A 321 1.31 0.67 -18.64
N SER A 322 2.33 0.27 -17.87
CA SER A 322 3.68 -0.03 -18.39
C SER A 322 3.74 -1.25 -19.31
N MET A 323 2.66 -2.06 -19.34
CA MET A 323 2.54 -3.23 -20.21
C MET A 323 2.24 -2.89 -21.66
N LEU A 324 1.86 -1.64 -21.95
CA LEU A 324 1.67 -1.14 -23.31
C LEU A 324 2.96 -1.33 -24.12
N ALA A 325 2.84 -1.87 -25.34
CA ALA A 325 3.99 -2.08 -26.21
C ALA A 325 4.71 -0.75 -26.47
N GLY A 326 6.04 -0.77 -26.54
CA GLY A 326 6.85 0.43 -26.77
C GLY A 326 6.92 1.45 -25.63
N PHE A 327 6.17 1.29 -24.53
CA PHE A 327 6.14 2.31 -23.47
C PHE A 327 7.49 2.46 -22.75
N CYS A 328 8.16 1.34 -22.47
CA CYS A 328 9.49 1.36 -21.86
C CYS A 328 10.54 1.94 -22.81
N ASP A 329 10.42 1.63 -24.10
CA ASP A 329 11.33 2.11 -25.14
C ASP A 329 11.19 3.64 -25.29
N GLU A 330 9.96 4.14 -25.44
CA GLU A 330 9.67 5.58 -25.53
C GLU A 330 10.18 6.34 -24.30
N LEU A 331 9.98 5.80 -23.10
CA LEU A 331 10.50 6.41 -21.88
C LEU A 331 12.04 6.44 -21.85
N GLY A 332 12.69 5.37 -22.29
CA GLY A 332 14.15 5.29 -22.37
C GLY A 332 14.73 6.23 -23.42
N ASP A 333 14.12 6.27 -24.61
CA ASP A 333 14.52 7.15 -25.71
C ASP A 333 14.37 8.63 -25.31
N PHE A 334 13.25 9.01 -24.67
CA PHE A 334 13.01 10.38 -24.24
C PHE A 334 13.97 10.83 -23.12
N THR A 335 14.26 9.96 -22.16
CA THR A 335 15.10 10.30 -21.00
C THR A 335 16.60 10.07 -21.24
N ASN A 336 16.95 9.31 -22.29
CA ASN A 336 18.29 8.77 -22.50
C ASN A 336 18.80 7.96 -21.28
N MET A 337 17.90 7.19 -20.66
CA MET A 337 18.19 6.36 -19.48
C MET A 337 17.82 4.90 -19.76
N THR A 338 18.47 3.98 -19.07
CA THR A 338 18.08 2.56 -19.12
C THR A 338 16.74 2.37 -18.41
N VAL A 339 15.79 1.69 -19.07
CA VAL A 339 14.48 1.37 -18.49
C VAL A 339 14.33 -0.13 -18.36
N ARG A 340 13.92 -0.61 -17.19
CA ARG A 340 13.55 -2.01 -16.98
C ARG A 340 12.21 -2.15 -16.29
N ARG A 341 11.56 -3.30 -16.49
CA ARG A 341 10.36 -3.65 -15.71
C ARG A 341 10.76 -4.16 -14.33
N GLY A 342 9.96 -3.82 -13.32
CA GLY A 342 10.05 -4.41 -11.99
C GLY A 342 9.66 -5.88 -12.01
N THR A 343 10.43 -6.71 -11.32
CA THR A 343 10.20 -8.15 -11.23
C THR A 343 10.05 -8.56 -9.78
N LEU A 344 9.23 -9.60 -9.54
CA LEU A 344 9.08 -10.17 -8.21
C LEU A 344 10.38 -10.83 -7.75
N PRO A 345 10.79 -10.63 -6.48
CA PRO A 345 11.95 -11.32 -5.94
C PRO A 345 11.64 -12.79 -5.73
N SER A 346 12.66 -13.65 -5.85
CA SER A 346 12.54 -15.11 -5.70
C SER A 346 12.05 -15.55 -4.32
N SER A 347 12.14 -14.67 -3.32
CA SER A 347 11.61 -14.88 -1.97
C SER A 347 10.07 -14.91 -1.91
N VAL A 348 9.39 -14.32 -2.89
CA VAL A 348 7.92 -14.33 -2.99
C VAL A 348 7.48 -15.62 -3.66
N LYS A 349 6.84 -16.49 -2.89
CA LYS A 349 6.37 -17.80 -3.37
C LYS A 349 4.87 -17.77 -3.64
N GLN A 350 4.45 -18.60 -4.58
CA GLN A 350 3.05 -18.89 -4.84
C GLN A 350 2.68 -20.22 -4.17
N ALA A 351 1.51 -20.28 -3.53
CA ALA A 351 1.02 -21.53 -2.95
C ALA A 351 0.76 -22.59 -4.03
N SER A 352 1.19 -23.82 -3.78
CA SER A 352 1.02 -24.96 -4.69
C SER A 352 -0.45 -25.14 -5.08
N GLY A 353 -0.72 -25.31 -6.39
CA GLY A 353 -2.06 -25.53 -6.93
C GLY A 353 -2.94 -24.27 -7.02
N SER A 354 -2.47 -23.11 -6.58
CA SER A 354 -3.17 -21.84 -6.80
C SER A 354 -3.03 -21.38 -8.26
N LYS A 355 -4.07 -20.74 -8.80
CA LYS A 355 -4.07 -20.16 -10.17
C LYS A 355 -3.85 -18.64 -10.11
N ILE A 356 -2.71 -18.23 -9.56
CA ILE A 356 -2.36 -16.81 -9.41
C ILE A 356 -1.44 -16.41 -10.56
N ARG A 357 -1.69 -15.26 -11.18
CA ARG A 357 -0.80 -14.70 -12.21
C ARG A 357 0.09 -13.67 -11.54
N MET A 358 1.14 -14.15 -10.87
CA MET A 358 2.00 -13.33 -10.00
C MET A 358 2.50 -12.04 -10.71
N ALA A 359 2.86 -12.12 -11.99
CA ALA A 359 3.31 -10.96 -12.77
C ALA A 359 2.21 -9.90 -13.02
N ASP A 360 0.93 -10.29 -13.03
CA ASP A 360 -0.21 -9.37 -13.22
C ASP A 360 -0.67 -8.73 -11.90
N ASP A 361 -0.18 -9.27 -10.76
CA ASP A 361 -0.64 -8.97 -9.40
C ASP A 361 0.45 -8.31 -8.52
N VAL A 362 1.47 -7.75 -9.18
CA VAL A 362 2.58 -7.01 -8.54
C VAL A 362 2.09 -5.95 -7.55
N ASP A 363 0.96 -5.30 -7.85
CA ASP A 363 0.38 -4.27 -6.99
C ASP A 363 -0.02 -4.77 -5.60
N VAL A 364 -0.92 -5.74 -5.52
CA VAL A 364 -1.39 -6.25 -4.23
C VAL A 364 -0.35 -7.16 -3.56
N ILE A 365 0.52 -7.81 -4.34
CA ILE A 365 1.63 -8.62 -3.82
C ILE A 365 2.69 -7.74 -3.16
N ALA A 366 2.97 -6.54 -3.68
CA ALA A 366 3.88 -5.59 -3.05
C ALA A 366 3.43 -5.24 -1.63
N LEU A 367 2.12 -5.00 -1.45
CA LEU A 367 1.55 -4.74 -0.12
C LEU A 367 1.81 -5.93 0.82
N LEU A 368 1.53 -7.16 0.37
CA LEU A 368 1.81 -8.35 1.17
C LEU A 368 3.31 -8.51 1.49
N TYR A 369 4.19 -8.17 0.55
CA TYR A 369 5.63 -8.26 0.71
C TYR A 369 6.13 -7.30 1.79
N LYS A 370 5.74 -6.02 1.74
CA LYS A 370 6.05 -5.05 2.80
C LYS A 370 5.49 -5.50 4.16
N LEU A 371 4.20 -5.90 4.18
CA LEU A 371 3.53 -6.41 5.38
C LEU A 371 4.15 -7.69 5.96
N SER A 372 4.79 -8.53 5.14
CA SER A 372 5.46 -9.73 5.67
C SER A 372 6.60 -9.41 6.62
N LYS A 373 7.24 -8.24 6.45
CA LYS A 373 8.34 -7.74 7.29
C LYS A 373 7.84 -6.96 8.51
N GLU A 374 6.77 -6.18 8.35
CA GLU A 374 6.35 -5.18 9.34
C GLU A 374 5.13 -5.58 10.17
N ALA A 375 4.16 -6.27 9.55
CA ALA A 375 2.89 -6.48 10.20
C ALA A 375 2.98 -7.52 11.31
N THR A 376 2.22 -7.30 12.37
CA THR A 376 2.19 -8.19 13.55
C THR A 376 0.77 -8.63 13.91
N ALA A 377 -0.24 -7.83 13.56
CA ALA A 377 -1.64 -8.18 13.79
C ALA A 377 -2.14 -9.25 12.80
N PRO A 378 -2.86 -10.28 13.28
CA PRO A 378 -3.47 -11.28 12.41
C PRO A 378 -4.65 -10.69 11.62
N CYS A 379 -4.88 -11.24 10.42
CA CYS A 379 -5.99 -10.84 9.55
C CYS A 379 -7.10 -11.88 9.43
N VAL A 380 -6.88 -13.10 9.95
CA VAL A 380 -7.81 -14.21 9.82
C VAL A 380 -8.17 -14.81 11.17
N THR A 381 -9.41 -15.26 11.29
CA THR A 381 -9.93 -16.00 12.45
C THR A 381 -10.45 -17.35 12.00
N VAL A 382 -10.12 -18.40 12.73
CA VAL A 382 -10.73 -19.73 12.50
C VAL A 382 -12.09 -19.74 13.18
N THR A 383 -13.15 -20.01 12.42
CA THR A 383 -14.46 -20.23 13.04
C THR A 383 -14.41 -21.61 13.68
N ALA A 384 -14.54 -21.71 15.01
CA ALA A 384 -14.65 -23.00 15.67
C ALA A 384 -15.87 -23.76 15.09
N PRO A 385 -15.77 -25.08 14.84
CA PRO A 385 -16.94 -25.84 14.42
C PRO A 385 -18.03 -25.66 15.48
N LYS A 386 -19.23 -25.27 15.06
CA LYS A 386 -20.40 -25.32 15.94
C LYS A 386 -20.58 -26.78 16.33
N VAL A 387 -20.32 -27.10 17.59
CA VAL A 387 -20.73 -28.38 18.16
C VAL A 387 -22.26 -28.34 18.15
N GLU A 388 -22.88 -29.07 17.23
CA GLU A 388 -24.31 -29.37 17.34
C GLU A 388 -24.49 -30.21 18.60
N THR A 389 -24.95 -29.56 19.66
CA THR A 389 -25.45 -30.28 20.83
C THR A 389 -26.68 -31.06 20.38
N VAL A 390 -26.48 -32.34 20.08
CA VAL A 390 -27.58 -33.30 19.96
C VAL A 390 -28.28 -33.29 21.31
N GLN A 391 -29.44 -32.64 21.39
CA GLN A 391 -30.32 -32.76 22.55
C GLN A 391 -30.81 -34.21 22.58
N GLN A 392 -30.14 -35.05 23.37
CA GLN A 392 -30.73 -36.31 23.81
C GLN A 392 -31.92 -35.98 24.71
N ASN A 393 -33.13 -36.18 24.18
CA ASN A 393 -34.34 -36.22 24.98
C ASN A 393 -34.25 -37.42 25.92
N VAL A 394 -33.84 -37.18 27.17
CA VAL A 394 -33.96 -38.15 28.25
C VAL A 394 -35.16 -37.76 29.08
N SER A 395 -36.21 -38.58 29.01
CA SER A 395 -37.42 -38.47 29.81
C SER A 395 -37.11 -38.60 31.31
N ALA A 396 -37.68 -37.69 32.10
CA ALA A 396 -37.55 -37.67 33.55
C ALA A 396 -38.13 -38.93 34.21
N ALA A 397 -37.33 -39.53 35.10
CA ALA A 397 -37.81 -40.38 36.18
C ALA A 397 -36.93 -40.16 37.42
N ASP A 398 -37.49 -39.38 38.34
CA ASP A 398 -37.61 -39.62 39.79
C ASP A 398 -36.41 -40.18 40.60
N GLY A 399 -36.09 -39.50 41.71
CA GLY A 399 -35.59 -40.19 42.90
C GLY A 399 -34.28 -39.71 43.56
N ARG A 400 -34.44 -38.89 44.60
CA ARG A 400 -33.78 -38.95 45.93
C ARG A 400 -32.29 -38.59 46.13
N LYS A 401 -32.12 -37.51 46.92
CA LYS A 401 -31.28 -37.31 48.13
C LYS A 401 -29.90 -37.99 48.23
N GLY A 402 -28.87 -37.20 48.54
CA GLY A 402 -27.66 -37.68 49.22
C GLY A 402 -26.54 -36.65 49.39
N ASN A 403 -26.40 -36.18 50.63
CA ASN A 403 -25.35 -35.40 51.32
C ASN A 403 -23.90 -35.31 50.80
N ASP A 404 -23.34 -34.12 51.09
CA ASP A 404 -22.10 -33.76 51.80
C ASP A 404 -20.68 -34.13 51.33
N ASN A 405 -19.81 -33.18 51.70
CA ASN A 405 -18.34 -33.18 51.84
C ASN A 405 -17.61 -32.84 50.53
N GLY A 406 -16.86 -31.73 50.41
CA GLY A 406 -16.01 -31.04 51.37
C GLY A 406 -14.55 -31.41 51.07
N PHE A 407 -13.72 -30.42 50.68
CA PHE A 407 -12.36 -30.18 51.20
C PHE A 407 -11.60 -29.12 50.37
N ASP A 408 -10.88 -28.31 51.13
CA ASP A 408 -9.97 -27.20 50.82
C ASP A 408 -8.66 -27.61 50.11
N SER A 409 -7.92 -26.55 49.74
CA SER A 409 -6.46 -26.33 49.64
C SER A 409 -6.05 -25.88 48.23
N ASP A 410 -5.74 -24.60 48.04
CA ASP A 410 -4.59 -23.78 48.50
C ASP A 410 -3.47 -23.74 47.44
N ASP A 411 -3.15 -22.49 47.12
CA ASP A 411 -1.99 -21.87 46.49
C ASP A 411 -0.71 -22.70 46.26
N ASP A 412 -0.02 -22.41 45.15
CA ASP A 412 1.32 -21.80 45.25
C ASP A 412 1.85 -21.25 43.91
N ASP A 413 2.56 -20.13 44.07
CA ASP A 413 3.21 -19.24 43.11
C ASP A 413 4.50 -19.81 42.47
N ILE A 414 5.18 -18.95 41.66
CA ILE A 414 6.62 -18.93 41.27
C ILE A 414 6.90 -19.58 39.88
N GLU A 415 7.55 -19.00 38.86
CA GLU A 415 8.41 -17.82 38.68
C GLU A 415 8.47 -17.39 37.18
N ARG A 416 8.81 -16.11 36.93
CA ARG A 416 9.12 -15.53 35.62
C ARG A 416 10.64 -15.51 35.38
N ILE A 417 11.08 -15.82 34.15
CA ILE A 417 12.35 -15.34 33.57
C ILE A 417 12.10 -14.89 32.10
N PRO A 418 12.59 -13.70 31.66
CA PRO A 418 12.24 -13.08 30.39
C PRO A 418 13.27 -13.32 29.27
N GLY A 419 12.83 -13.28 28.00
CA GLY A 419 13.74 -13.23 26.85
C GLY A 419 13.08 -13.14 25.47
N ARG A 420 13.30 -11.99 24.80
CA ARG A 420 13.36 -11.72 23.34
C ARG A 420 12.19 -12.08 22.41
N ASN A 421 11.51 -11.05 21.89
CA ASN A 421 11.62 -10.60 20.48
C ASN A 421 10.63 -9.45 20.22
N PHE A 422 11.16 -8.26 19.87
CA PHE A 422 10.43 -7.00 19.90
C PHE A 422 10.58 -6.23 18.59
N LEU A 423 9.75 -6.60 17.61
CA LEU A 423 9.30 -5.74 16.52
C LEU A 423 7.76 -5.55 16.60
N SER A 424 7.17 -5.84 17.77
CA SER A 424 5.71 -5.97 17.95
C SER A 424 5.07 -4.93 18.85
N LYS A 425 5.73 -3.81 19.17
CA LYS A 425 5.11 -2.71 19.92
C LYS A 425 5.05 -1.37 19.19
N LEU A 426 5.23 -1.36 17.87
CA LEU A 426 5.03 -0.14 17.09
C LEU A 426 3.54 0.19 16.83
N TRP A 427 2.59 -0.70 17.17
CA TRP A 427 1.17 -0.49 16.83
C TRP A 427 0.17 -0.85 17.94
N GLY A 428 0.37 -0.29 19.13
CA GLY A 428 -0.60 -0.49 20.21
C GLY A 428 -0.46 0.48 21.36
N LYS A 429 -0.85 1.75 21.16
CA LYS A 429 -1.37 2.66 22.20
C LYS A 429 -1.72 4.04 21.62
N ILE A 430 -2.89 4.17 20.97
CA ILE A 430 -3.68 5.42 20.98
C ILE A 430 -5.16 5.04 20.94
N LYS A 431 -5.73 4.82 22.11
CA LYS A 431 -7.17 4.93 22.37
C LYS A 431 -7.31 5.40 23.80
N GLU A 432 -7.58 6.69 23.96
CA GLU A 432 -8.55 7.28 24.89
C GLU A 432 -8.26 8.78 25.08
N GLY A 433 -9.29 9.61 24.94
CA GLY A 433 -9.35 10.93 25.56
C GLY A 433 -9.35 12.15 24.65
N VAL A 434 -10.43 12.39 23.90
CA VAL A 434 -10.92 13.76 23.68
C VAL A 434 -12.44 13.75 23.81
N THR A 435 -12.94 14.22 24.95
CA THR A 435 -14.32 14.70 25.10
C THR A 435 -14.48 15.98 24.27
N PRO A 436 -15.57 16.15 23.51
CA PRO A 436 -15.82 17.40 22.78
C PRO A 436 -16.09 18.54 23.78
N PRO A 437 -15.67 19.78 23.50
CA PRO A 437 -16.06 20.92 24.32
C PRO A 437 -17.56 21.20 24.13
N GLU A 438 -18.23 21.49 25.25
CA GLU A 438 -19.59 22.02 25.28
C GLU A 438 -19.61 23.40 24.60
N PHE A 439 -20.53 23.57 23.65
CA PHE A 439 -20.87 24.88 23.11
C PHE A 439 -21.64 25.64 24.19
N VAL A 440 -21.07 26.78 24.61
CA VAL A 440 -21.81 27.82 25.31
C VAL A 440 -22.19 28.85 24.25
N ASP A 441 -23.49 29.01 24.06
CA ASP A 441 -24.07 30.12 23.32
C ASP A 441 -23.84 31.40 24.12
N ASP A 442 -23.11 32.36 23.56
CA ASP A 442 -23.19 33.76 23.96
C ASP A 442 -23.62 34.56 22.71
N ASP A 443 -24.92 34.82 22.64
CA ASP A 443 -25.48 35.99 21.97
C ASP A 443 -25.17 37.23 22.83
N ASP A 444 -24.83 38.35 22.17
CA ASP A 444 -25.04 39.78 22.52
C ASP A 444 -23.89 40.60 21.89
N GLU A 445 -24.20 41.37 20.83
CA GLU A 445 -24.26 42.86 20.82
C GLU A 445 -22.87 43.50 21.00
N GLU A 446 -22.34 44.43 20.18
CA GLU A 446 -22.91 45.57 19.47
C GLU A 446 -21.83 46.19 18.54
N GLU A 447 -22.27 47.19 17.78
CA GLU A 447 -21.61 48.07 16.80
C GLU A 447 -20.23 48.67 17.18
N ASP A 448 -19.35 48.88 16.18
CA ASP A 448 -19.01 50.22 15.64
C ASP A 448 -17.68 50.23 14.81
N ASP A 449 -17.75 51.02 13.73
CA ASP A 449 -16.72 51.55 12.78
C ASP A 449 -15.99 50.63 11.76
#